data_AF-A0A966R0D2-F1
#
_entry.id   AF-A0A966R0D2-F1
#
_cell.length_a   1.000
_cell.length_b   1.000
_cell.length_c   1.000
_cell.angle_alpha   90.00
_cell.angle_beta   90.00
_cell.angle_gamma   90.00
#
_symmetry.space_group_name_H-M   'P 1'
#
loop_
_entity.id
_entity.type
_entity.pdbx_description
1 polymer ?
#
loop_
_entity_poly.entity_id
_entity_poly.type
_entity_poly.pdbx_seq_one_letter_code
_entity_poly.pdbx_strand_id
1 'polypeptide(L)'
;MLSVDYREKLFIAFAKDDNYEIDVCNLPVGDFCISHDTVTQLVIERKTLADLSSSVIDNRFREQRSRLIDSVTNPQKVLYIIESPTSQASYKGLSKKVLDAAVLNLLFKHNVKVLFTFSAQDTYEKVKLLHKKITEEFIVPFQPTLLNVPTVQSRGQKLLENVFLHQLCVIPGVSPGIASHIVKIYPNAMSLCNAYSDLPEKSKWELLKEIQVTPKRKLGVKLSKKIYECMSF
;
A
#
# COMPACT_ATOMS: atom_id res chain seq x y z
N MET A 1 -8.08 12.13 -13.21
CA MET A 1 -9.35 12.16 -13.97
C MET A 1 -9.89 10.73 -14.04
N LEU A 2 -11.20 10.56 -13.82
CA LEU A 2 -11.88 9.29 -13.99
C LEU A 2 -12.70 9.34 -15.28
N SER A 3 -12.25 8.59 -16.29
CA SER A 3 -12.97 8.39 -17.54
C SER A 3 -13.83 7.12 -17.45
N VAL A 4 -15.07 7.21 -17.91
CA VAL A 4 -16.10 6.17 -17.82
C VAL A 4 -16.66 5.89 -19.21
N ASP A 5 -16.76 4.62 -19.58
CA ASP A 5 -17.36 4.24 -20.85
C ASP A 5 -18.86 4.60 -20.87
N TYR A 6 -19.34 5.18 -21.98
CA TYR A 6 -20.75 5.59 -22.13
C TYR A 6 -21.76 4.42 -21.98
N ARG A 7 -21.31 3.17 -22.10
CA ARG A 7 -22.14 1.97 -21.89
C ARG A 7 -22.49 1.76 -20.41
N GLU A 8 -21.72 2.30 -19.46
CA GLU A 8 -21.94 2.18 -18.01
C GLU A 8 -22.99 3.16 -17.49
N LYS A 9 -24.22 3.05 -18.02
CA LYS A 9 -25.33 4.00 -17.77
C LYS A 9 -25.69 4.17 -16.28
N LEU A 10 -25.71 3.07 -15.52
CA LEU A 10 -26.04 3.11 -14.09
C LEU A 10 -24.98 3.86 -13.30
N PHE A 11 -23.70 3.62 -13.60
CA PHE A 11 -22.60 4.34 -12.95
C PHE A 11 -22.69 5.84 -13.21
N ILE A 12 -22.97 6.24 -14.45
CA ILE A 12 -23.14 7.64 -14.84
C ILE A 12 -24.33 8.28 -14.09
N ALA A 13 -25.42 7.54 -13.88
CA ALA A 13 -26.54 8.01 -13.09
C ALA A 13 -26.14 8.24 -11.61
N PHE A 14 -25.49 7.26 -10.98
CA PHE A 14 -25.02 7.39 -9.60
C PHE A 14 -24.03 8.55 -9.41
N ALA A 15 -23.12 8.75 -10.38
CA ALA A 15 -22.18 9.87 -10.35
C ALA A 15 -22.90 11.24 -10.43
N LYS A 16 -23.97 11.33 -11.25
CA LYS A 16 -24.79 12.56 -11.34
C LYS A 16 -25.53 12.83 -10.04
N ASP A 17 -26.15 11.82 -9.45
CA ASP A 17 -26.89 11.94 -8.18
C ASP A 17 -25.97 12.40 -7.03
N ASP A 18 -24.73 11.93 -7.03
CA ASP A 18 -23.69 12.31 -6.07
C ASP A 18 -22.94 13.61 -6.39
N ASN A 19 -23.25 14.25 -7.54
CA ASN A 19 -22.49 15.38 -8.10
C ASN A 19 -20.97 15.11 -8.17
N TYR A 20 -20.61 13.90 -8.61
CA TYR A 20 -19.23 13.45 -8.74
C TYR A 20 -18.71 13.68 -10.17
N GLU A 21 -17.60 14.39 -10.28
CA GLU A 21 -16.99 14.72 -11.58
C GLU A 21 -16.40 13.47 -12.25
N ILE A 22 -16.92 13.17 -13.44
CA ILE A 22 -16.46 12.09 -14.31
C ILE A 22 -16.38 12.58 -15.77
N ASP A 23 -15.46 12.00 -16.53
CA ASP A 23 -15.37 12.18 -17.98
C ASP A 23 -16.07 10.99 -18.66
N VAL A 24 -17.11 11.24 -19.45
CA VAL A 24 -17.84 10.16 -20.15
C VAL A 24 -17.39 10.12 -21.60
N CYS A 25 -16.75 9.01 -22.00
CA CYS A 25 -16.18 8.86 -23.34
C CYS A 25 -16.32 7.42 -23.86
N ASN A 26 -15.86 7.19 -25.10
CA ASN A 26 -15.74 5.84 -25.65
C ASN A 26 -14.35 5.31 -25.32
N LEU A 27 -14.27 4.34 -24.41
CA LEU A 27 -12.98 3.76 -24.03
C LEU A 27 -12.58 2.68 -25.05
N PRO A 28 -11.34 2.69 -25.56
CA PRO A 28 -10.88 1.65 -26.48
C PRO A 28 -10.80 0.28 -25.79
N VAL A 29 -10.58 0.27 -24.47
CA VAL A 29 -10.46 -0.91 -23.61
C VAL A 29 -10.92 -0.58 -22.19
N GLY A 30 -11.49 -1.55 -21.49
CA GLY A 30 -12.03 -1.38 -20.15
C GLY A 30 -13.35 -0.61 -20.12
N ASP A 31 -13.94 -0.55 -18.93
CA ASP A 31 -15.19 0.18 -18.64
C ASP A 31 -14.92 1.46 -17.84
N PHE A 32 -13.81 1.51 -17.10
CA PHE A 32 -13.34 2.70 -16.40
C PHE A 32 -11.83 2.88 -16.56
N CYS A 33 -11.36 4.12 -16.62
CA CYS A 33 -9.95 4.47 -16.69
C CYS A 33 -9.64 5.61 -15.72
N ILE A 34 -8.61 5.42 -14.88
CA ILE A 34 -8.07 6.45 -14.00
C ILE A 34 -6.72 6.88 -14.58
N SER A 35 -6.65 8.15 -14.97
CA SER A 35 -5.45 8.78 -15.51
C SER A 35 -5.03 9.98 -14.65
N HIS A 36 -3.73 10.20 -14.59
CA HIS A 36 -3.14 11.44 -14.10
C HIS A 36 -2.40 12.09 -15.27
N ASP A 37 -2.84 13.27 -15.67
CA ASP A 37 -2.41 13.94 -16.91
C ASP A 37 -2.53 13.01 -18.13
N THR A 38 -1.39 12.56 -18.67
CA THR A 38 -1.30 11.67 -19.83
C THR A 38 -0.96 10.22 -19.46
N VAL A 39 -0.78 9.92 -18.17
CA VAL A 39 -0.35 8.60 -17.70
C VAL A 39 -1.52 7.83 -17.13
N THR A 40 -1.83 6.70 -17.78
CA THR A 40 -2.80 5.72 -17.26
C THR A 40 -2.28 5.08 -15.98
N GLN A 41 -3.03 5.23 -14.89
CA GLN A 41 -2.71 4.64 -13.59
C GLN A 41 -3.43 3.32 -13.38
N LEU A 42 -4.72 3.27 -13.73
CA LEU A 42 -5.54 2.08 -13.58
C LEU A 42 -6.59 1.99 -14.69
N VAL A 43 -6.69 0.84 -15.33
CA VAL A 43 -7.80 0.47 -16.21
C VAL A 43 -8.63 -0.60 -15.51
N ILE A 44 -9.93 -0.41 -15.50
CA ILE A 44 -10.88 -1.28 -14.80
C ILE A 44 -11.83 -1.90 -15.81
N GLU A 45 -11.94 -3.23 -15.80
CA GLU A 45 -12.96 -3.99 -16.54
C GLU A 45 -14.00 -4.48 -15.53
N ARG A 46 -15.26 -4.14 -15.76
CA ARG A 46 -16.40 -4.62 -14.98
C ARG A 46 -17.00 -5.85 -15.65
N LYS A 47 -17.19 -6.90 -14.86
CA LYS A 47 -17.81 -8.14 -15.33
C LYS A 47 -18.92 -8.56 -14.38
N THR A 48 -20.14 -8.63 -14.87
CA THR A 48 -21.21 -9.32 -14.14
C THR A 48 -21.01 -10.83 -14.25
N LEU A 49 -21.58 -11.62 -13.33
CA LEU A 49 -21.57 -13.08 -13.46
C LEU A 49 -22.20 -13.59 -14.77
N ALA A 50 -23.20 -12.88 -15.29
CA ALA A 50 -23.85 -13.21 -16.56
C ALA A 50 -22.91 -12.96 -17.77
N ASP A 51 -22.16 -11.86 -17.72
CA ASP A 51 -21.17 -11.56 -18.76
C ASP A 51 -19.97 -12.50 -18.65
N LEU A 52 -19.58 -12.89 -17.44
CA LEU A 52 -18.51 -13.85 -17.23
C LEU A 52 -18.91 -15.23 -17.78
N SER A 53 -20.15 -15.66 -17.56
CA SER A 53 -20.60 -16.96 -18.07
C SER A 53 -20.70 -17.03 -19.58
N SER A 54 -21.32 -16.04 -20.20
CA SER A 54 -21.35 -15.94 -21.66
C SER A 54 -19.94 -15.82 -22.25
N SER A 55 -19.06 -15.00 -21.66
CA SER A 55 -17.70 -14.79 -22.20
C SER A 55 -16.75 -15.98 -22.05
N VAL A 56 -16.94 -16.83 -21.03
CA VAL A 56 -16.17 -18.08 -20.86
C VAL A 56 -16.63 -19.13 -21.87
N ILE A 57 -17.93 -19.22 -22.14
CA ILE A 57 -18.49 -20.16 -23.13
C ILE A 57 -18.07 -19.76 -24.55
N ASP A 58 -18.14 -18.46 -24.88
CA ASP A 58 -17.90 -17.95 -26.24
C ASP A 58 -16.42 -17.60 -26.52
N ASN A 59 -15.47 -18.06 -25.69
CA ASN A 59 -14.02 -17.73 -25.75
C ASN A 59 -13.64 -16.24 -25.71
N ARG A 60 -14.60 -15.31 -25.74
CA ARG A 60 -14.42 -13.85 -25.74
C ARG A 60 -13.66 -13.33 -24.52
N PHE A 61 -13.75 -14.04 -23.40
CA PHE A 61 -13.03 -13.71 -22.18
C PHE A 61 -11.51 -13.66 -22.40
N ARG A 62 -10.95 -14.57 -23.21
CA ARG A 62 -9.50 -14.63 -23.46
C ARG A 62 -9.03 -13.44 -24.29
N GLU A 63 -9.79 -13.09 -25.33
CA GLU A 63 -9.48 -12.00 -26.24
C GLU A 63 -9.60 -10.64 -25.55
N GLN A 64 -10.70 -10.40 -24.82
CA GLN A 64 -10.91 -9.16 -24.05
C GLN A 64 -9.78 -8.95 -23.05
N ARG A 65 -9.41 -10.01 -22.32
CA ARG A 65 -8.30 -9.97 -21.38
C ARG A 65 -6.96 -9.70 -22.05
N SER A 66 -6.65 -10.35 -23.18
CA SER A 66 -5.39 -10.11 -23.90
C SER A 66 -5.31 -8.64 -24.32
N ARG A 67 -6.35 -8.13 -25.00
CA ARG A 67 -6.42 -6.73 -25.41
C ARG A 67 -6.24 -5.75 -24.25
N LEU A 68 -6.85 -6.05 -23.11
CA LEU A 68 -6.74 -5.22 -21.91
C LEU A 68 -5.32 -5.24 -21.33
N ILE A 69 -4.70 -6.41 -21.23
CA ILE A 69 -3.32 -6.52 -20.74
C ILE A 69 -2.34 -5.86 -21.71
N ASP A 70 -2.51 -6.09 -23.02
CA ASP A 70 -1.64 -5.55 -24.06
C ASP A 70 -1.78 -4.02 -24.20
N SER A 71 -2.89 -3.45 -23.71
CA SER A 71 -3.11 -1.99 -23.68
C SER A 71 -2.33 -1.25 -22.59
N VAL A 72 -1.79 -1.98 -21.60
CA VAL A 72 -1.04 -1.39 -20.48
C VAL A 72 0.40 -1.90 -20.45
N THR A 73 1.31 -1.06 -19.99
CA THR A 73 2.72 -1.46 -19.83
C THR A 73 2.96 -2.41 -18.66
N ASN A 74 2.05 -2.42 -17.67
CA ASN A 74 2.14 -3.27 -16.49
C ASN A 74 0.76 -3.87 -16.15
N PRO A 75 0.60 -5.21 -16.13
CA PRO A 75 -0.66 -5.87 -15.77
C PRO A 75 -1.23 -5.48 -14.40
N GLN A 76 -0.38 -5.01 -13.47
CA GLN A 76 -0.80 -4.49 -12.15
C GLN A 76 -1.62 -3.18 -12.25
N LYS A 77 -1.62 -2.52 -13.41
CA LYS A 77 -2.50 -1.39 -13.72
C LYS A 77 -3.87 -1.82 -14.25
N VAL A 78 -4.15 -3.13 -14.31
CA VAL A 78 -5.47 -3.65 -14.65
C VAL A 78 -6.16 -4.15 -13.40
N LEU A 79 -7.43 -3.80 -13.25
CA LEU A 79 -8.33 -4.30 -12.23
C LEU A 79 -9.58 -4.91 -12.88
N TYR A 80 -9.90 -6.15 -12.55
CA TYR A 80 -11.21 -6.73 -12.83
C TYR A 80 -12.12 -6.51 -11.63
N ILE A 81 -13.29 -5.91 -11.86
CA ILE A 81 -14.39 -5.90 -10.91
C ILE A 81 -15.37 -6.99 -11.29
N ILE A 82 -15.53 -7.99 -10.43
CA ILE A 82 -16.49 -9.08 -10.62
C ILE A 82 -17.70 -8.81 -9.73
N GLU A 83 -18.82 -8.45 -10.35
CA GLU A 83 -20.05 -8.13 -9.67
C GLU A 83 -20.88 -9.40 -9.44
N SER A 84 -20.98 -9.81 -8.19
CA SER A 84 -21.64 -11.02 -7.72
C SER A 84 -22.59 -10.72 -6.56
N PRO A 85 -23.92 -10.71 -6.78
CA PRO A 85 -24.89 -10.39 -5.74
C PRO A 85 -24.99 -11.42 -4.62
N THR A 86 -24.30 -12.58 -4.71
CA THR A 86 -24.34 -13.61 -3.67
C THR A 86 -23.00 -14.33 -3.56
N SER A 87 -22.54 -14.57 -2.33
CA SER A 87 -21.30 -15.32 -2.04
C SER A 87 -21.38 -16.83 -2.35
N GLN A 88 -22.58 -17.33 -2.66
CA GLN A 88 -22.87 -18.76 -2.81
C GLN A 88 -23.54 -19.16 -4.14
N ALA A 89 -23.86 -18.23 -5.04
CA ALA A 89 -24.70 -18.57 -6.18
C ALA A 89 -23.88 -19.15 -7.35
N SER A 90 -24.09 -20.45 -7.61
CA SER A 90 -24.04 -20.97 -8.98
C SER A 90 -24.97 -20.12 -9.85
N TYR A 91 -24.40 -19.26 -10.69
CA TYR A 91 -25.19 -18.39 -11.57
C TYR A 91 -25.35 -19.06 -12.93
N LYS A 92 -26.61 -19.30 -13.35
CA LYS A 92 -27.01 -19.77 -14.69
C LYS A 92 -26.02 -20.73 -15.37
N GLY A 93 -25.69 -21.84 -14.72
CA GLY A 93 -24.86 -22.91 -15.30
C GLY A 93 -23.34 -22.77 -15.14
N LEU A 94 -22.82 -21.65 -14.61
CA LEU A 94 -21.41 -21.57 -14.26
C LEU A 94 -21.16 -22.17 -12.89
N SER A 95 -20.42 -23.28 -12.86
CA SER A 95 -20.02 -23.88 -11.58
C SER A 95 -19.08 -22.92 -10.84
N LYS A 96 -19.21 -22.84 -9.52
CA LYS A 96 -18.30 -22.08 -8.65
C LYS A 96 -16.83 -22.39 -8.95
N LYS A 97 -16.52 -23.65 -9.26
CA LYS A 97 -15.17 -24.09 -9.65
C LYS A 97 -14.61 -23.38 -10.89
N VAL A 98 -15.43 -23.10 -11.90
CA VAL A 98 -14.99 -22.40 -13.11
C VAL A 98 -14.72 -20.93 -12.82
N LEU A 99 -15.56 -20.31 -11.99
CA LEU A 99 -15.35 -18.93 -11.55
C LEU A 99 -14.07 -18.82 -10.72
N ASP A 100 -13.89 -19.70 -9.74
CA ASP A 100 -12.68 -19.76 -8.91
C ASP A 100 -11.44 -19.96 -9.79
N ALA A 101 -11.50 -20.89 -10.76
CA ALA A 101 -10.39 -21.12 -11.70
C ALA A 101 -10.11 -19.87 -12.57
N ALA A 102 -11.14 -19.17 -13.04
CA ALA A 102 -10.95 -17.94 -13.82
C ALA A 102 -10.29 -16.84 -12.98
N VAL A 103 -10.75 -16.65 -11.74
CA VAL A 103 -10.20 -15.68 -10.79
C VAL A 103 -8.75 -16.02 -10.42
N LEU A 104 -8.47 -17.27 -10.10
CA LEU A 104 -7.11 -17.73 -9.80
C LEU A 104 -6.19 -17.54 -11.00
N ASN A 105 -6.66 -17.78 -12.22
CA ASN A 105 -5.88 -17.50 -13.42
C ASN A 105 -5.60 -16.00 -13.57
N LEU A 106 -6.60 -15.12 -13.36
CA LEU A 106 -6.37 -13.66 -13.41
C LEU A 106 -5.28 -13.24 -12.41
N LEU A 107 -5.39 -13.72 -11.16
CA LEU A 107 -4.47 -13.36 -10.08
C LEU A 107 -3.06 -13.92 -10.29
N PHE A 108 -2.94 -15.24 -10.50
CA PHE A 108 -1.65 -15.94 -10.42
C PHE A 108 -1.01 -16.20 -11.78
N LYS A 109 -1.81 -16.43 -12.82
CA LYS A 109 -1.26 -16.66 -14.17
C LYS A 109 -1.02 -15.35 -14.91
N HIS A 110 -1.88 -14.36 -14.69
CA HIS A 110 -1.84 -13.10 -15.44
C HIS A 110 -1.40 -11.90 -14.61
N ASN A 111 -1.22 -12.05 -13.28
CA ASN A 111 -0.79 -10.98 -12.38
C ASN A 111 -1.69 -9.73 -12.46
N VAL A 112 -2.99 -9.95 -12.64
CA VAL A 112 -4.03 -8.90 -12.72
C VAL A 112 -4.80 -8.85 -11.41
N LYS A 113 -5.16 -7.65 -10.95
CA LYS A 113 -5.92 -7.47 -9.71
C LYS A 113 -7.39 -7.82 -9.93
N VAL A 114 -8.03 -8.36 -8.89
CA VAL A 114 -9.46 -8.69 -8.90
C VAL A 114 -10.11 -8.15 -7.64
N LEU A 115 -11.26 -7.47 -7.79
CA LEU A 115 -12.11 -7.00 -6.72
C LEU A 115 -13.53 -7.55 -6.92
N PHE A 116 -14.14 -8.05 -5.86
CA PHE A 116 -15.53 -8.47 -5.89
C PHE A 116 -16.43 -7.37 -5.34
N THR A 117 -17.56 -7.17 -6.00
CA THR A 117 -18.62 -6.24 -5.58
C THR A 117 -19.97 -6.94 -5.63
N PHE A 118 -20.95 -6.42 -4.89
CA PHE A 118 -22.26 -7.09 -4.75
C PHE A 118 -23.36 -6.48 -5.61
N SER A 119 -23.17 -5.24 -6.08
CA SER A 119 -24.15 -4.53 -6.90
C SER A 119 -23.48 -3.40 -7.68
N ALA A 120 -24.18 -2.84 -8.66
CA ALA A 120 -23.71 -1.66 -9.40
C ALA A 120 -23.45 -0.46 -8.47
N GLN A 121 -24.23 -0.32 -7.39
CA GLN A 121 -24.03 0.71 -6.38
C GLN A 121 -22.73 0.48 -5.60
N ASP A 122 -22.47 -0.74 -5.14
CA ASP A 122 -21.22 -1.10 -4.46
C ASP A 122 -20.02 -0.91 -5.40
N THR A 123 -20.15 -1.33 -6.67
CA THR A 123 -19.15 -1.05 -7.71
C THR A 123 -18.85 0.44 -7.83
N TYR A 124 -19.88 1.28 -7.87
CA TYR A 124 -19.72 2.74 -7.92
C TYR A 124 -18.96 3.28 -6.69
N GLU A 125 -19.37 2.90 -5.47
CA GLU A 125 -18.70 3.33 -4.24
C GLU A 125 -17.23 2.90 -4.19
N LYS A 126 -16.91 1.67 -4.63
CA LYS A 126 -15.52 1.19 -4.66
C LYS A 126 -14.67 1.92 -5.70
N VAL A 127 -15.18 2.14 -6.91
CA VAL A 127 -14.45 2.86 -7.96
C VAL A 127 -14.22 4.32 -7.56
N LYS A 128 -15.23 4.98 -6.99
CA LYS A 128 -15.12 6.34 -6.43
C LYS A 128 -14.03 6.42 -5.36
N LEU A 129 -14.01 5.46 -4.43
CA LEU A 129 -12.99 5.39 -3.38
C LEU A 129 -11.59 5.13 -3.96
N LEU A 130 -11.46 4.24 -4.94
CA LEU A 130 -10.20 3.97 -5.63
C LEU A 130 -9.69 5.20 -6.36
N HIS A 131 -10.54 5.93 -7.09
CA HIS A 131 -10.15 7.16 -7.76
C HIS A 131 -9.63 8.22 -6.78
N LYS A 132 -10.31 8.42 -5.65
CA LYS A 132 -9.83 9.32 -4.59
C LYS A 132 -8.47 8.90 -4.04
N LYS A 133 -8.33 7.63 -3.62
CA LYS A 133 -7.08 7.10 -3.06
C LYS A 133 -5.92 7.20 -4.03
N ILE A 134 -6.13 6.81 -5.28
CA ILE A 134 -5.07 6.87 -6.30
C ILE A 134 -4.68 8.32 -6.54
N THR A 135 -5.64 9.25 -6.61
CA THR A 135 -5.34 10.68 -6.82
C THR A 135 -4.62 11.30 -5.62
N GLU A 136 -5.02 10.97 -4.39
CA GLU A 136 -4.42 11.49 -3.15
C GLU A 136 -3.04 10.89 -2.85
N GLU A 137 -2.86 9.57 -3.07
CA GLU A 137 -1.59 8.87 -2.81
C GLU A 137 -0.54 9.11 -3.92
N PHE A 138 -0.94 9.37 -5.17
CA PHE A 138 0.01 9.70 -6.27
C PHE A 138 0.60 11.11 -6.23
N ILE A 139 0.11 12.00 -5.35
CA ILE A 139 0.81 13.27 -5.09
C ILE A 139 2.21 12.99 -4.50
N VAL A 140 2.42 11.80 -3.93
CA VAL A 140 3.76 11.30 -3.63
C VAL A 140 4.24 10.53 -4.87
N PRO A 141 5.20 11.07 -5.65
CA PRO A 141 5.71 10.35 -6.81
C PRO A 141 6.18 8.98 -6.35
N PHE A 142 5.69 7.95 -7.03
CA PHE A 142 6.19 6.58 -6.90
C PHE A 142 7.69 6.64 -7.16
N GLN A 143 8.49 6.80 -6.11
CA GLN A 143 9.89 6.47 -6.18
C GLN A 143 9.91 4.99 -6.51
N PRO A 144 10.48 4.57 -7.64
CA PRO A 144 10.82 3.17 -7.81
C PRO A 144 11.80 2.89 -6.68
N THR A 145 11.31 2.35 -5.58
CA THR A 145 12.17 1.73 -4.58
C THR A 145 12.87 0.63 -5.35
N LEU A 146 14.08 0.92 -5.80
CA LEU A 146 15.04 -0.03 -6.32
C LEU A 146 15.02 -1.21 -5.35
N LEU A 147 14.35 -2.29 -5.73
CA LEU A 147 14.44 -3.60 -5.10
C LEU A 147 14.54 -3.58 -3.56
N ASN A 148 13.72 -2.81 -2.86
CA ASN A 148 13.38 -3.20 -1.50
C ASN A 148 12.30 -4.26 -1.63
N VAL A 149 12.69 -5.44 -2.11
CA VAL A 149 11.99 -6.67 -1.80
C VAL A 149 11.97 -6.67 -0.27
N PRO A 150 10.81 -6.51 0.39
CA PRO A 150 10.74 -6.87 1.78
C PRO A 150 10.89 -8.39 1.77
N THR A 151 12.14 -8.87 1.80
CA THR A 151 12.38 -10.23 2.23
C THR A 151 11.71 -10.35 3.58
N VAL A 152 11.07 -11.50 3.83
CA VAL A 152 10.61 -11.85 5.16
C VAL A 152 11.87 -11.86 6.03
N GLN A 153 12.20 -10.71 6.61
CA GLN A 153 13.39 -10.56 7.42
C GLN A 153 13.13 -11.37 8.67
N SER A 154 13.92 -12.43 8.86
CA SER A 154 13.89 -13.16 10.12
C SER A 154 14.16 -12.16 11.24
N ARG A 155 13.50 -12.32 12.40
CA ARG A 155 13.72 -11.45 13.57
C ARG A 155 15.21 -11.28 13.90
N GLY A 156 16.05 -12.28 13.58
CA GLY A 156 17.50 -12.24 13.79
C GLY A 156 18.25 -11.23 12.94
N GLN A 157 17.87 -11.03 11.67
CA GLN A 157 18.58 -10.10 10.79
C GLN A 157 18.33 -8.64 11.17
N LYS A 158 17.07 -8.32 11.52
CA LYS A 158 16.68 -6.99 12.03
C LYS A 158 17.34 -6.65 13.37
N LEU A 159 17.60 -7.67 14.21
CA LEU A 159 18.33 -7.53 15.46
C LEU A 159 19.81 -7.20 15.22
N LEU A 160 20.47 -7.88 14.27
CA LEU A 160 21.88 -7.66 13.93
C LEU A 160 22.15 -6.25 13.37
N GLU A 161 21.22 -5.71 12.60
CA GLU A 161 21.32 -4.34 12.05
C GLU A 161 21.11 -3.26 13.14
N ASN A 162 20.49 -3.60 14.27
CA ASN A 162 20.06 -2.64 15.29
C ASN A 162 20.53 -3.04 16.71
N VAL A 163 21.65 -3.75 16.82
CA VAL A 163 22.15 -4.27 18.11
C VAL A 163 22.27 -3.17 19.15
N PHE A 164 22.85 -2.03 18.79
CA PHE A 164 23.04 -0.91 19.73
C PHE A 164 21.71 -0.27 20.18
N LEU A 165 20.75 -0.13 19.26
CA LEU A 165 19.41 0.35 19.59
C LEU A 165 18.74 -0.58 20.62
N HIS A 166 18.85 -1.88 20.40
CA HIS A 166 18.28 -2.88 21.30
C HIS A 166 18.99 -2.94 22.66
N GLN A 167 20.32 -2.75 22.70
CA GLN A 167 21.08 -2.62 23.94
C GLN A 167 20.58 -1.44 24.78
N LEU A 168 20.33 -0.27 24.16
CA LEU A 168 19.78 0.89 24.86
C LEU A 168 18.37 0.63 25.42
N CYS A 169 17.54 -0.16 24.72
CA CYS A 169 16.19 -0.50 25.17
C CYS A 169 16.15 -1.41 26.41
N VAL A 170 17.28 -2.02 26.79
CA VAL A 170 17.40 -2.78 28.04
C VAL A 170 17.37 -1.84 29.25
N ILE A 171 17.77 -0.57 29.07
CA ILE A 171 17.82 0.41 30.16
C ILE A 171 16.40 0.84 30.55
N PRO A 172 15.99 0.69 31.83
CA PRO A 172 14.64 1.03 32.26
C PRO A 172 14.26 2.48 31.95
N GLY A 173 13.20 2.66 31.16
CA GLY A 173 12.70 3.98 30.74
C GLY A 173 13.20 4.44 29.37
N VAL A 174 14.03 3.64 28.69
CA VAL A 174 14.44 3.88 27.29
C VAL A 174 13.56 3.06 26.36
N SER A 175 12.64 3.73 25.65
CA SER A 175 11.82 3.09 24.62
C SER A 175 12.56 3.02 23.28
N PRO A 176 12.13 2.20 22.30
CA PRO A 176 12.73 2.17 20.96
C PRO A 176 12.75 3.52 20.26
N GLY A 177 11.72 4.35 20.49
CA GLY A 177 11.68 5.73 19.97
C GLY A 177 12.80 6.58 20.56
N ILE A 178 13.02 6.51 21.88
CA ILE A 178 14.12 7.21 22.57
C ILE A 178 15.48 6.70 22.06
N ALA A 179 15.67 5.38 22.01
CA ALA A 179 16.90 4.76 21.53
C ALA A 179 17.22 5.19 20.09
N SER A 180 16.22 5.28 19.21
CA SER A 180 16.42 5.74 17.83
C SER A 180 16.98 7.16 17.73
N HIS A 181 16.58 8.06 18.64
CA HIS A 181 17.10 9.43 18.67
C HIS A 181 18.55 9.49 19.16
N ILE A 182 18.93 8.59 20.07
CA ILE A 182 20.32 8.46 20.54
C ILE A 182 21.19 7.87 19.43
N VAL A 183 20.74 6.79 18.78
CA VAL A 183 21.48 6.11 17.70
C VAL A 183 21.69 7.01 16.48
N LYS A 184 20.77 7.94 16.20
CA LYS A 184 20.93 8.94 15.14
C LYS A 184 22.14 9.87 15.37
N ILE A 185 22.47 10.16 16.63
CA ILE A 185 23.59 11.03 17.00
C ILE A 185 24.85 10.21 17.24
N TYR A 186 24.70 9.04 17.86
CA TYR A 186 25.76 8.10 18.21
C TYR A 186 25.46 6.74 17.59
N PRO A 187 25.92 6.45 16.36
CA PRO A 187 25.51 5.25 15.62
C PRO A 187 25.85 3.91 16.29
N ASN A 188 26.83 3.90 17.19
CA ASN A 188 27.28 2.70 17.89
C ASN A 188 27.74 3.01 19.33
N ALA A 189 27.83 1.98 20.17
CA ALA A 189 28.23 2.13 21.57
C ALA A 189 29.57 2.85 21.74
N MET A 190 30.55 2.55 20.89
CA MET A 190 31.88 3.18 20.94
C MET A 190 31.81 4.69 20.72
N SER A 191 31.01 5.16 19.76
CA SER A 191 30.82 6.59 19.51
C SER A 191 30.21 7.31 20.72
N LEU A 192 29.29 6.67 21.43
CA LEU A 192 28.70 7.22 22.66
C LEU A 192 29.72 7.22 23.82
N CYS A 193 30.49 6.14 23.98
CA CYS A 193 31.51 6.06 25.03
C CYS A 193 32.64 7.08 24.83
N ASN A 194 33.12 7.27 23.60
CA ASN A 194 34.14 8.28 23.31
C ASN A 194 33.63 9.69 23.66
N ALA A 195 32.37 10.00 23.31
CA ALA A 195 31.75 11.27 23.65
C ALA A 195 31.64 11.49 25.18
N TYR A 196 31.51 10.42 25.98
CA TYR A 196 31.60 10.53 27.44
C TYR A 196 33.04 10.75 27.93
N SER A 197 34.03 10.08 27.34
CA SER A 197 35.44 10.21 27.73
C SER A 197 36.01 11.61 27.49
N ASP A 198 35.54 12.30 26.45
CA ASP A 198 36.01 13.63 26.07
C ASP A 198 35.44 14.76 26.97
N LEU A 199 34.55 14.43 27.91
CA LEU A 199 33.86 15.40 28.76
C LEU A 199 34.37 15.40 30.21
N PRO A 200 34.39 16.56 30.89
CA PRO A 200 34.63 16.63 32.33
C PRO A 200 33.58 15.84 33.12
N GLU A 201 33.99 15.24 34.25
CA GLU A 201 33.17 14.36 35.10
C GLU A 201 31.75 14.88 35.38
N LYS A 202 31.62 16.19 35.65
CA LYS A 202 30.35 16.85 35.99
C LYS A 202 29.40 17.01 34.79
N SER A 203 29.91 16.93 33.56
CA SER A 203 29.14 17.14 32.32
C SER A 203 28.73 15.84 31.65
N LYS A 204 29.36 14.70 32.02
CA LYS A 204 29.10 13.39 31.40
C LYS A 204 27.64 12.95 31.52
N TRP A 205 27.05 13.04 32.71
CA TRP A 205 25.64 12.63 32.91
C TRP A 205 24.62 13.59 32.28
N GLU A 206 25.04 14.75 31.78
CA GLU A 206 24.17 15.72 31.11
C GLU A 206 24.20 15.61 29.57
N LEU A 207 25.13 14.83 29.00
CA LEU A 207 25.37 14.75 27.57
C LEU A 207 24.10 14.52 26.73
N LEU A 208 23.21 13.65 27.20
CA LEU A 208 22.01 13.26 26.44
C LEU A 208 20.76 14.07 26.82
N LYS A 209 20.84 14.99 27.79
CA LYS A 209 19.65 15.66 28.37
C LYS A 209 18.86 16.47 27.32
N GLU A 210 19.57 17.03 26.34
CA GLU A 210 19.02 17.91 25.30
C GLU A 210 18.49 17.14 24.07
N ILE A 211 18.62 15.82 24.03
CA ILE A 211 18.12 15.01 22.91
C ILE A 211 16.59 15.14 22.84
N GLN A 212 16.10 15.61 21.70
CA GLN A 212 14.68 15.77 21.44
C GLN A 212 14.05 14.39 21.16
N VAL A 213 13.09 13.98 22.00
CA VAL A 213 12.38 12.68 21.88
C VAL A 213 11.03 12.85 21.20
N THR A 214 10.33 13.94 21.48
CA THR A 214 9.12 14.35 20.75
C THR A 214 9.17 15.86 20.54
N PRO A 215 8.36 16.48 19.65
CA PRO A 215 8.40 17.92 19.44
C PRO A 215 8.25 18.76 20.71
N LYS A 216 7.64 18.21 21.77
CA LYS A 216 7.41 18.88 23.05
C LYS A 216 8.28 18.35 24.21
N ARG A 217 9.04 17.28 24.03
CA ARG A 217 9.75 16.58 25.11
C ARG A 217 11.21 16.28 24.77
N LYS A 218 12.10 16.72 25.66
CA LYS A 218 13.51 16.33 25.71
C LYS A 218 13.71 15.09 26.59
N LEU A 219 14.85 14.42 26.42
CA LEU A 219 15.22 13.23 27.19
C LEU A 219 15.30 13.53 28.70
N GLY A 220 15.90 14.67 29.05
CA GLY A 220 16.04 15.13 30.42
C GLY A 220 17.18 14.49 31.20
N VAL A 221 17.62 15.20 32.26
CA VAL A 221 18.83 14.84 33.04
C VAL A 221 18.71 13.49 33.73
N LYS A 222 17.53 13.15 34.26
CA LYS A 222 17.31 11.88 34.98
C LYS A 222 17.56 10.65 34.10
N LEU A 223 17.11 10.67 32.84
CA LEU A 223 17.30 9.55 31.93
C LEU A 223 18.70 9.55 31.33
N SER A 224 19.26 10.73 31.05
CA SER A 224 20.66 10.89 30.63
C SER A 224 21.64 10.30 31.64
N LYS A 225 21.44 10.58 32.94
CA LYS A 225 22.25 10.03 34.02
C LYS A 225 22.16 8.51 34.11
N LYS A 226 20.95 7.93 34.01
CA LYS A 226 20.76 6.47 34.00
C LYS A 226 21.48 5.79 32.84
N ILE A 227 21.41 6.39 31.64
CA ILE A 227 22.09 5.84 30.46
C ILE A 227 23.60 5.90 30.65
N TYR A 228 24.13 7.01 31.18
CA TYR A 228 25.56 7.12 31.49
C TYR A 228 26.01 6.04 32.49
N GLU A 229 25.29 5.87 33.60
CA GLU A 229 25.62 4.85 34.62
C GLU A 229 25.65 3.41 34.08
N CYS A 230 24.79 3.08 33.10
CA CYS A 230 24.78 1.77 32.46
C CYS A 230 25.86 1.58 31.39
N MET A 231 26.48 2.66 30.92
CA MET A 231 27.44 2.65 29.81
C MET A 231 28.87 3.02 30.24
N SER A 232 29.04 3.56 31.45
CA SER A 232 30.34 3.80 32.06
C SER A 232 30.90 2.49 32.65
N PHE A 233 31.90 1.92 31.97
CA PHE A 233 32.74 0.83 32.48
C PHE A 233 34.15 1.35 32.77
#